data_AF-A0AA43IJA1-F1
#
_entry.id   AF-A0AA43IJA1-F1
#
_cell.length_a   1.000
_cell.length_b   1.000
_cell.length_c   1.000
_cell.angle_alpha   90.00
_cell.angle_beta   90.00
_cell.angle_gamma   90.00
#
_symmetry.space_group_name_H-M   'P 1'
#
loop_
_entity.id
_entity.type
_entity.pdbx_description
1 polymer ?
#
loop_
_entity_poly.entity_id
_entity_poly.type
_entity_poly.pdbx_seq_one_letter_code
_entity_poly.pdbx_strand_id
1 'polypeptide(L)'
;MQFFKLSVVQKILLQAAIGAALFLSSCASSRKASVREDKVEKVISTARTFIGTPYQYGGTTRSGMDCSGLLLNSFRAVEVDLPRTSEAQSKTGKEIKKMHDLAPGDLVFFATSRKRRKITHVGLVTDVRSRDNIKFIHASSSLGVVETNLFADYYQKRYRGARRVIDE
;
A
#
# COMPACT_ATOMS: atom_id res chain seq x y z
N MET A 1 -55.03 4.11 11.28
CA MET A 1 -53.81 3.81 10.50
C MET A 1 -54.03 2.50 9.76
N GLN A 2 -54.19 2.53 8.45
CA GLN A 2 -54.50 1.35 7.63
C GLN A 2 -53.18 0.76 7.13
N PHE A 3 -52.83 -0.45 7.62
CA PHE A 3 -51.63 -1.16 7.17
C PHE A 3 -51.88 -1.69 5.75
N PHE A 4 -51.14 -1.17 4.77
CA PHE A 4 -51.12 -1.71 3.41
C PHE A 4 -50.63 -3.17 3.43
N LYS A 5 -51.52 -4.13 3.14
CA LYS A 5 -51.16 -5.53 2.95
C LYS A 5 -50.65 -5.73 1.52
N LEU A 6 -49.34 -5.99 1.39
CA LEU A 6 -48.75 -6.42 0.11
C LEU A 6 -49.30 -7.77 -0.33
N SER A 7 -49.64 -7.89 -1.63
CA SER A 7 -50.04 -9.16 -2.24
C SER A 7 -48.88 -10.17 -2.26
N VAL A 8 -49.19 -11.46 -2.33
CA VAL A 8 -48.19 -12.54 -2.40
C VAL A 8 -47.23 -12.32 -3.57
N VAL A 9 -47.74 -11.86 -4.72
CA VAL A 9 -46.94 -11.55 -5.92
C VAL A 9 -45.97 -10.40 -5.67
N GLN A 10 -46.40 -9.33 -5.00
CA GLN A 10 -45.50 -8.22 -4.64
C GLN A 10 -44.41 -8.64 -3.65
N LYS A 11 -44.68 -9.58 -2.73
CA LYS A 11 -43.67 -10.12 -1.81
C LYS A 11 -42.63 -10.97 -2.54
N ILE A 12 -43.05 -11.80 -3.50
CA ILE A 12 -42.15 -12.63 -4.31
C ILE A 12 -41.27 -11.74 -5.21
N LEU A 13 -41.85 -10.74 -5.87
CA LEU A 13 -41.10 -9.78 -6.68
C LEU A 13 -40.09 -8.98 -5.85
N LEU A 14 -40.46 -8.58 -4.63
CA LEU A 14 -39.54 -7.88 -3.72
C LEU A 14 -38.39 -8.78 -3.25
N GLN A 15 -38.66 -10.05 -2.94
CA GLN A 15 -37.62 -11.02 -2.59
C GLN A 15 -36.68 -11.34 -3.76
N ALA A 16 -37.22 -11.48 -4.98
CA ALA A 16 -36.42 -11.68 -6.18
C ALA A 16 -35.53 -10.46 -6.49
N ALA A 17 -36.04 -9.24 -6.30
CA ALA A 17 -35.27 -8.00 -6.49
C ALA A 17 -34.14 -7.86 -5.46
N ILE A 18 -34.38 -8.19 -4.19
CA ILE A 18 -33.34 -8.21 -3.14
C ILE A 18 -32.28 -9.27 -3.44
N GLY A 19 -32.70 -10.47 -3.86
CA GLY A 19 -31.79 -11.54 -4.27
C GLY A 19 -30.88 -11.12 -5.43
N ALA A 20 -31.45 -10.55 -6.50
CA ALA A 20 -30.69 -10.06 -7.65
C ALA A 20 -29.70 -8.93 -7.27
N ALA A 21 -30.09 -8.01 -6.38
CA ALA A 21 -29.22 -6.93 -5.90
C ALA A 21 -28.01 -7.46 -5.09
N LEU A 22 -28.22 -8.49 -4.25
CA LEU A 22 -27.14 -9.12 -3.47
C LEU A 22 -26.15 -9.88 -4.37
N PHE A 23 -26.63 -10.56 -5.42
CA PHE A 23 -25.78 -11.24 -6.39
C PHE A 23 -24.92 -10.26 -7.21
N LEU A 24 -25.50 -9.15 -7.69
CA LEU A 24 -24.78 -8.14 -8.48
C LEU A 24 -23.70 -7.40 -7.67
N SER A 25 -23.94 -7.13 -6.39
CA SER A 25 -22.97 -6.48 -5.51
C SER A 25 -21.71 -7.33 -5.26
N SER A 26 -21.82 -8.66 -5.28
CA SER A 26 -20.70 -9.57 -5.06
C SER A 26 -19.70 -9.55 -6.23
N CYS A 27 -20.19 -9.55 -7.47
CA CYS A 27 -19.35 -9.47 -8.68
C CYS A 27 -18.62 -8.13 -8.84
N ALA A 28 -19.13 -7.04 -8.27
CA ALA A 28 -18.43 -5.76 -8.27
C ALA A 28 -17.26 -5.75 -7.26
N SER A 29 -17.46 -6.36 -6.09
CA SER A 29 -16.43 -6.45 -5.04
C SER A 29 -15.23 -7.29 -5.48
N SER A 30 -15.47 -8.46 -6.10
CA SER A 30 -14.39 -9.33 -6.57
C SER A 30 -13.53 -8.67 -7.66
N ARG A 31 -14.15 -7.92 -8.58
CA ARG A 31 -13.43 -7.16 -9.61
C ARG A 31 -12.58 -6.03 -9.04
N LYS A 32 -13.07 -5.32 -8.01
CA LYS A 32 -12.25 -4.31 -7.32
C LYS A 32 -11.04 -4.94 -6.64
N ALA A 33 -11.24 -6.06 -5.94
CA ALA A 33 -10.14 -6.78 -5.30
C ALA A 33 -9.08 -7.24 -6.32
N SER A 34 -9.48 -7.77 -7.48
CA SER A 34 -8.53 -8.17 -8.52
C SER A 34 -7.76 -6.98 -9.12
N VAL A 35 -8.45 -5.87 -9.42
CA VAL A 35 -7.79 -4.66 -9.93
C VAL A 35 -6.78 -4.09 -8.93
N ARG A 36 -7.13 -4.09 -7.64
CA ARG A 36 -6.23 -3.71 -6.56
C ARG A 36 -4.99 -4.59 -6.54
N GLU A 37 -5.16 -5.91 -6.58
CA GLU A 37 -4.06 -6.88 -6.58
C GLU A 37 -3.13 -6.67 -7.78
N ASP A 38 -3.68 -6.47 -8.97
CA ASP A 38 -2.92 -6.19 -10.19
C ASP A 38 -2.08 -4.90 -10.05
N LYS A 39 -2.67 -3.83 -9.49
CA LYS A 39 -1.95 -2.58 -9.23
C LYS A 39 -0.83 -2.78 -8.20
N VAL A 40 -1.11 -3.47 -7.11
CA VAL A 40 -0.12 -3.75 -6.05
C VAL A 40 1.06 -4.53 -6.61
N GLU A 41 0.79 -5.59 -7.38
CA GLU A 41 1.85 -6.39 -8.03
C GLU A 41 2.63 -5.55 -9.04
N LYS A 42 1.96 -4.68 -9.81
CA LYS A 42 2.63 -3.78 -10.75
C LYS A 42 3.56 -2.80 -10.04
N VAL A 43 3.16 -2.23 -8.92
CA VAL A 43 4.00 -1.33 -8.12
C VAL A 43 5.20 -2.08 -7.54
N ILE A 44 4.99 -3.25 -6.96
CA ILE A 44 6.05 -4.08 -6.36
C ILE A 44 7.05 -4.53 -7.43
N SER A 45 6.57 -5.07 -8.54
CA SER A 45 7.43 -5.50 -9.66
C SER A 45 8.22 -4.34 -10.24
N THR A 46 7.60 -3.16 -10.40
CA THR A 46 8.29 -1.94 -10.84
C THR A 46 9.40 -1.55 -9.86
N ALA A 47 9.12 -1.53 -8.55
CA ALA A 47 10.12 -1.23 -7.53
C ALA A 47 11.30 -2.22 -7.59
N ARG A 48 11.01 -3.52 -7.77
CA ARG A 48 12.03 -4.58 -7.90
C ARG A 48 12.93 -4.39 -9.12
N THR A 49 12.46 -3.77 -10.20
CA THR A 49 13.33 -3.45 -11.35
C THR A 49 14.45 -2.46 -11.01
N PHE A 50 14.37 -1.75 -9.89
CA PHE A 50 15.39 -0.79 -9.46
C PHE A 50 16.42 -1.40 -8.50
N ILE A 51 16.29 -2.66 -8.08
CA ILE A 51 17.25 -3.33 -7.20
C ILE A 51 18.68 -3.12 -7.70
N GLY A 52 19.58 -2.74 -6.78
CA GLY A 52 20.98 -2.42 -7.08
C GLY A 52 21.23 -0.97 -7.53
N THR A 53 20.19 -0.17 -7.81
CA THR A 53 20.38 1.27 -8.09
C THR A 53 21.01 1.96 -6.88
N PRO A 54 22.13 2.69 -7.03
CA PRO A 54 22.79 3.37 -5.91
C PRO A 54 21.87 4.39 -5.24
N TYR A 55 22.12 4.64 -3.95
CA TYR A 55 21.42 5.72 -3.27
C TYR A 55 21.97 7.09 -3.71
N GLN A 56 21.06 8.00 -4.06
CA GLN A 56 21.38 9.40 -4.29
C GLN A 56 20.29 10.28 -3.69
N TYR A 57 20.64 11.15 -2.75
CA TYR A 57 19.69 12.10 -2.15
C TYR A 57 19.10 13.01 -3.24
N GLY A 58 17.77 13.11 -3.32
CA GLY A 58 17.12 13.86 -4.38
C GLY A 58 17.03 13.11 -5.72
N GLY A 59 17.73 11.98 -5.88
CA GLY A 59 17.75 11.19 -7.11
C GLY A 59 16.43 10.47 -7.39
N THR A 60 16.11 10.31 -8.68
CA THR A 60 14.90 9.63 -9.18
C THR A 60 15.18 8.78 -10.42
N THR A 61 16.44 8.48 -10.71
CA THR A 61 16.86 7.77 -11.93
C THR A 61 17.59 6.47 -11.60
N ARG A 62 17.93 5.68 -12.62
CA ARG A 62 18.72 4.45 -12.47
C ARG A 62 20.21 4.70 -12.18
N SER A 63 20.71 5.92 -12.38
CA SER A 63 22.06 6.30 -11.94
C SER A 63 22.14 6.57 -10.43
N GLY A 64 20.99 6.85 -9.81
CA GLY A 64 20.90 7.07 -8.37
C GLY A 64 19.50 7.53 -7.95
N MET A 65 19.01 6.99 -6.83
CA MET A 65 17.72 7.40 -6.27
C MET A 65 17.64 7.36 -4.75
N ASP A 66 16.76 8.17 -4.18
CA ASP A 66 16.43 8.10 -2.77
C ASP A 66 15.18 7.27 -2.49
N CYS A 67 14.90 7.07 -1.20
CA CYS A 67 13.80 6.23 -0.75
C CYS A 67 12.43 6.67 -1.28
N SER A 68 12.15 7.97 -1.26
CA SER A 68 10.90 8.54 -1.77
C SER A 68 10.84 8.58 -3.30
N GLY A 69 11.98 8.74 -3.97
CA GLY A 69 12.11 8.69 -5.42
C GLY A 69 11.84 7.29 -6.00
N LEU A 70 12.28 6.24 -5.29
CA LEU A 70 11.92 4.85 -5.62
C LEU A 70 10.39 4.67 -5.63
N LEU A 71 9.72 5.13 -4.57
CA LEU A 71 8.27 4.96 -4.46
C LEU A 71 7.51 5.83 -5.45
N LEU A 72 7.95 7.07 -5.68
CA LEU A 72 7.42 7.94 -6.71
C LEU A 72 7.39 7.23 -8.09
N ASN A 73 8.52 6.65 -8.51
CA ASN A 73 8.60 5.95 -9.79
C ASN A 73 7.78 4.66 -9.81
N SER A 74 7.72 3.93 -8.70
CA SER A 74 7.00 2.67 -8.62
C SER A 74 5.48 2.87 -8.72
N PHE A 75 4.95 3.89 -8.04
CA PHE A 75 3.52 4.20 -8.04
C PHE A 75 3.03 4.87 -9.33
N ARG A 76 3.91 5.57 -10.06
CA ARG A 76 3.60 6.09 -11.41
C ARG A 76 3.24 4.99 -12.41
N ALA A 77 3.73 3.76 -12.21
CA ALA A 77 3.37 2.62 -13.08
C ALA A 77 1.88 2.23 -13.00
N VAL A 78 1.16 2.74 -12.00
CA VAL A 78 -0.28 2.58 -11.83
C VAL A 78 -0.99 3.94 -11.74
N GLU A 79 -0.39 4.98 -12.32
CA GLU A 79 -0.95 6.34 -12.43
C GLU A 79 -1.24 7.01 -11.08
N VAL A 80 -0.48 6.63 -10.04
CA VAL A 80 -0.56 7.27 -8.71
C VAL A 80 0.63 8.20 -8.50
N ASP A 81 0.36 9.50 -8.42
CA ASP A 81 1.37 10.51 -8.14
C ASP A 81 1.58 10.69 -6.63
N LEU A 82 2.66 10.08 -6.13
CA LEU A 82 3.10 10.31 -4.76
C LEU A 82 3.82 11.65 -4.63
N PRO A 83 3.70 12.34 -3.47
CA PRO A 83 4.55 13.48 -3.16
C PRO A 83 6.04 13.13 -3.20
N ARG A 84 6.90 14.10 -3.51
CA ARG A 84 8.34 13.85 -3.69
C ARG A 84 9.06 13.41 -2.41
N THR A 85 8.60 13.81 -1.23
CA THR A 85 9.32 13.57 0.04
C THR A 85 8.65 12.50 0.89
N SER A 86 9.44 11.74 1.65
CA SER A 86 8.92 10.70 2.56
C SER A 86 7.98 11.25 3.62
N GLU A 87 8.22 12.48 4.12
CA GLU A 87 7.33 13.17 5.06
C GLU A 87 5.96 13.53 4.46
N ALA A 88 5.92 13.91 3.18
CA ALA A 88 4.65 14.17 2.50
C ALA A 88 3.94 12.86 2.13
N GLN A 89 4.68 11.84 1.69
CA GLN A 89 4.15 10.49 1.45
C GLN A 89 3.52 9.90 2.73
N SER A 90 4.08 10.17 3.91
CA SER A 90 3.52 9.68 5.19
C SER A 90 2.17 10.29 5.56
N LYS A 91 1.66 11.24 4.77
CA LYS A 91 0.34 11.87 4.93
C LYS A 91 -0.62 11.48 3.81
N THR A 92 -0.19 10.63 2.87
CA THR A 92 -1.00 10.19 1.72
C THR A 92 -1.70 8.88 2.03
N GLY A 93 -2.96 8.74 1.59
CA GLY A 93 -3.72 7.51 1.76
C GLY A 93 -4.14 7.21 3.21
N LYS A 94 -4.66 6.00 3.41
CA LYS A 94 -5.23 5.55 4.68
C LYS A 94 -4.15 5.14 5.67
N GLU A 95 -4.31 5.54 6.93
CA GLU A 95 -3.40 5.13 8.01
C GLU A 95 -3.60 3.66 8.40
N ILE A 96 -2.49 2.93 8.50
CA ILE A 96 -2.46 1.57 9.05
C ILE A 96 -1.99 1.64 10.50
N LYS A 97 -2.95 1.48 11.42
CA LYS A 97 -2.73 1.70 12.86
C LYS A 97 -1.84 0.64 13.50
N LYS A 98 -1.93 -0.61 13.05
CA LYS A 98 -1.23 -1.74 13.64
C LYS A 98 -0.33 -2.39 12.61
N MET A 99 0.90 -2.69 13.01
CA MET A 99 1.90 -3.26 12.11
C MET A 99 1.51 -4.65 11.56
N HIS A 100 0.63 -5.38 12.26
CA HIS A 100 0.10 -6.66 11.78
C HIS A 100 -1.00 -6.51 10.73
N ASP A 101 -1.53 -5.30 10.51
CA ASP A 101 -2.52 -5.02 9.46
C ASP A 101 -1.83 -4.65 8.12
N LEU A 102 -0.49 -4.67 8.09
CA LEU A 102 0.31 -4.44 6.89
C LEU A 102 0.03 -5.51 5.84
N ALA A 103 -0.08 -5.05 4.60
CA ALA A 103 -0.22 -5.89 3.41
C ALA A 103 0.78 -5.46 2.34
N PRO A 104 1.09 -6.32 1.35
CA PRO A 104 1.82 -5.91 0.15
C PRO A 104 1.20 -4.65 -0.48
N GLY A 105 2.04 -3.71 -0.89
CA GLY A 105 1.62 -2.41 -1.41
C GLY A 105 1.57 -1.28 -0.37
N ASP A 106 1.61 -1.59 0.93
CA ASP A 106 1.63 -0.57 1.97
C ASP A 106 3.00 0.13 2.06
N LEU A 107 2.99 1.43 2.35
CA LEU A 107 4.19 2.22 2.59
C LEU A 107 4.51 2.21 4.08
N VAL A 108 5.76 1.96 4.43
CA VAL A 108 6.27 1.94 5.82
C VAL A 108 7.28 3.06 6.02
N PHE A 109 7.16 3.79 7.13
CA PHE A 109 7.91 5.02 7.37
C PHE A 109 8.79 4.91 8.61
N PHE A 110 9.97 5.53 8.55
CA PHE A 110 10.98 5.41 9.60
C PHE A 110 11.68 6.74 9.92
N ALA A 111 12.18 6.84 11.15
CA ALA A 111 13.09 7.90 11.61
C ALA A 111 14.53 7.35 11.69
N THR A 112 15.26 7.41 10.58
CA THR A 112 16.63 6.89 10.43
C THR A 112 17.72 7.92 10.77
N SER A 113 17.38 9.20 10.79
CA SER A 113 18.31 10.27 11.20
C SER A 113 18.45 10.39 12.73
N ARG A 114 19.39 11.24 13.18
CA ARG A 114 19.55 11.60 14.61
C ARG A 114 18.27 12.19 15.22
N LYS A 115 17.39 12.80 14.42
CA LYS A 115 16.10 13.34 14.87
C LYS A 115 15.05 12.23 14.93
N ARG A 116 14.99 11.53 16.07
CA ARG A 116 14.20 10.29 16.30
C ARG A 116 12.68 10.39 16.05
N ARG A 117 12.11 11.58 15.87
CA ARG A 117 10.66 11.80 15.72
C ARG A 117 10.21 12.20 14.31
N LYS A 118 11.14 12.56 13.41
CA LYS A 118 10.78 12.99 12.06
C LYS A 118 10.90 11.82 11.08
N ILE A 119 9.95 11.71 10.16
CA ILE A 119 10.05 10.76 9.05
C ILE A 119 11.23 11.18 8.18
N THR A 120 12.18 10.28 7.98
CA THR A 120 13.36 10.52 7.13
C THR A 120 13.59 9.40 6.12
N HIS A 121 12.78 8.34 6.17
CA HIS A 121 12.92 7.19 5.30
C HIS A 121 11.56 6.52 5.06
N VAL A 122 11.41 5.91 3.90
CA VAL A 122 10.20 5.19 3.48
C VAL A 122 10.59 3.92 2.73
N GLY A 123 9.73 2.91 2.78
CA GLY A 123 9.81 1.72 1.94
C GLY A 123 8.44 1.19 1.60
N LEU A 124 8.40 0.22 0.69
CA LEU A 124 7.19 -0.44 0.19
C LEU A 124 7.18 -1.89 0.67
N VAL A 125 6.11 -2.31 1.34
CA VAL A 125 5.90 -3.72 1.71
C VAL A 125 5.72 -4.55 0.43
N THR A 126 6.55 -5.58 0.28
CA THR A 126 6.55 -6.45 -0.90
C THR A 126 6.02 -7.85 -0.60
N ASP A 127 6.08 -8.28 0.66
CA ASP A 127 5.64 -9.62 1.07
C ASP A 127 5.34 -9.66 2.59
N VAL A 128 4.35 -10.44 3.00
CA VAL A 128 3.96 -10.67 4.40
C VAL A 128 3.88 -12.18 4.62
N ARG A 129 4.95 -12.76 5.15
CA ARG A 129 5.09 -14.22 5.31
C ARG A 129 4.60 -14.71 6.66
N SER A 130 4.83 -13.91 7.70
CA SER A 130 4.41 -14.19 9.07
C SER A 130 4.31 -12.87 9.86
N ARG A 131 3.87 -12.97 11.11
CA ARG A 131 3.75 -11.80 12.01
C ARG A 131 5.07 -11.07 12.27
N ASP A 132 6.20 -11.71 12.02
CA ASP A 132 7.57 -11.23 12.26
C ASP A 132 8.48 -11.29 11.01
N ASN A 133 7.88 -11.58 9.84
CA ASN A 133 8.59 -11.63 8.57
C ASN A 133 7.79 -10.88 7.51
N ILE A 134 8.08 -9.57 7.45
CA ILE A 134 7.50 -8.65 6.48
C ILE A 134 8.66 -8.11 5.63
N LYS A 135 8.64 -8.41 4.34
CA LYS A 135 9.62 -7.87 3.39
C LYS A 135 9.18 -6.51 2.92
N PHE A 136 10.15 -5.61 2.81
CA PHE A 136 9.94 -4.31 2.21
C PHE A 136 11.15 -3.88 1.39
N ILE A 137 10.88 -3.22 0.27
CA ILE A 137 11.89 -2.66 -0.62
C ILE A 137 12.07 -1.17 -0.37
N HIS A 138 13.32 -0.71 -0.36
CA HIS A 138 13.66 0.70 -0.15
C HIS A 138 15.06 1.02 -0.72
N ALA A 139 15.36 2.31 -0.92
CA ALA A 139 16.71 2.76 -1.25
C ALA A 139 17.53 2.99 0.04
N SER A 140 18.39 2.04 0.40
CA SER A 140 19.33 2.13 1.51
C SER A 140 20.49 3.06 1.17
N SER A 141 20.87 3.96 2.10
CA SER A 141 22.01 4.85 1.91
C SER A 141 23.36 4.13 1.70
N SER A 142 23.48 2.87 2.13
CA SER A 142 24.71 2.08 1.99
C SER A 142 24.62 0.96 0.96
N LEU A 143 23.42 0.47 0.64
CA LEU A 143 23.24 -0.71 -0.23
C LEU A 143 22.51 -0.39 -1.54
N GLY A 144 22.08 0.85 -1.75
CA GLY A 144 21.18 1.18 -2.84
C GLY A 144 19.79 0.57 -2.64
N VAL A 145 19.05 0.37 -3.73
CA VAL A 145 17.73 -0.27 -3.69
C VAL A 145 17.86 -1.75 -3.34
N VAL A 146 17.24 -2.14 -2.22
CA VAL A 146 17.34 -3.48 -1.64
C VAL A 146 16.04 -3.86 -0.94
N GLU A 147 15.76 -5.16 -0.86
CA GLU A 147 14.65 -5.72 -0.07
C GLU A 147 15.18 -6.24 1.27
N THR A 148 14.57 -5.83 2.37
CA THR A 148 14.99 -6.21 3.73
C THR A 148 13.80 -6.67 4.58
N ASN A 149 14.06 -7.31 5.73
CA ASN A 149 13.00 -7.63 6.69
C ASN A 149 12.73 -6.42 7.60
N LEU A 150 11.48 -6.01 7.69
CA LEU A 150 10.99 -4.94 8.56
C LEU A 150 11.31 -5.20 10.04
N PHE A 151 11.37 -6.47 10.43
CA PHE A 151 11.67 -6.90 11.81
C PHE A 151 13.16 -6.96 12.13
N ALA A 152 14.05 -6.60 11.21
CA ALA A 152 15.45 -6.39 11.59
C ALA A 152 15.55 -5.27 12.63
N ASP A 153 16.36 -5.47 13.67
CA ASP A 153 16.58 -4.55 14.80
C ASP A 153 16.68 -3.08 14.41
N TYR A 154 17.38 -2.82 13.30
CA TYR A 154 17.58 -1.47 12.78
C TYR A 154 16.26 -0.79 12.42
N TYR A 155 15.39 -1.47 11.67
CA TYR A 155 14.14 -0.92 11.15
C TYR A 155 13.05 -0.90 12.22
N GLN A 156 12.95 -1.95 13.03
CA GLN A 156 11.93 -2.05 14.07
C GLN A 156 12.04 -0.88 15.07
N LYS A 157 13.25 -0.56 15.54
CA LYS A 157 13.50 0.58 16.47
C LYS A 157 13.18 1.95 15.84
N ARG A 158 13.11 2.02 14.51
CA ARG A 158 12.95 3.26 13.74
C ARG A 158 11.58 3.39 13.09
N TYR A 159 10.72 2.37 13.15
CA TYR A 159 9.37 2.39 12.57
C TYR A 159 8.52 3.49 13.19
N ARG A 160 7.77 4.24 12.37
CA ARG A 160 6.94 5.37 12.81
C ARG A 160 5.51 5.33 12.30
N GLY A 161 5.19 4.43 11.39
CA GLY A 161 3.82 4.27 10.88
C GLY A 161 3.80 3.73 9.47
N ALA A 162 2.59 3.54 8.96
CA ALA A 162 2.36 3.03 7.62
C ALA A 162 1.11 3.65 6.97
N ARG A 163 1.11 3.65 5.63
CA ARG A 163 0.03 4.18 4.79
C ARG A 163 -0.33 3.21 3.68
N ARG A 164 -1.62 3.10 3.40
CA ARG A 164 -2.17 2.37 2.25
C ARG A 164 -2.68 3.37 1.22
N VAL A 165 -2.03 3.38 0.06
CA VAL A 165 -2.31 4.36 -1.01
C VAL A 165 -3.24 3.77 -2.06
N ILE A 166 -3.06 2.50 -2.42
CA ILE A 166 -4.00 1.76 -3.27
C ILE A 166 -5.06 1.20 -2.32
N ASP A 167 -6.20 1.88 -2.21
CA ASP A 167 -7.34 1.42 -1.38
C ASP A 167 -8.45 0.75 -2.21
N GLU A 168 -8.48 0.96 -3.54
CA GLU A 168 -9.43 0.37 -4.51
C GLU A 168 -8.78 -0.13 -5.81
#